data_AF-A0A6L6YIC7-F1
#
_entry.id   AF-A0A6L6YIC7-F1
#
_cell.length_a   1.000
_cell.length_b   1.000
_cell.length_c   1.000
_cell.angle_alpha   90.00
_cell.angle_beta   90.00
_cell.angle_gamma   90.00
#
_symmetry.space_group_name_H-M   'P 1'
#
loop_
_entity.id
_entity.type
_entity.pdbx_description
1 polymer ?
#
loop_
_entity_poly.entity_id
_entity_poly.type
_entity_poly.pdbx_seq_one_letter_code
_entity_poly.pdbx_strand_id
1 'polypeptide(L)'
;MRLSYPCEVSRDPESGQVILECKNPSAFAFGDSLEAAEMDMHSLLLDCVADYVDEGKIFPTTVKRPKKNEVSVELTASETVKVLFLNSMIETRTKPIQIARRLGVAKQEVTRILNPRQKTKIDTLERAIEATGKKLIYSVV
;
A
#
# COMPACT_ATOMS: atom_id res chain seq x y z
N MET A 1 10.67 8.67 1.00
CA MET A 1 10.72 7.86 -0.24
C MET A 1 9.38 7.14 -0.38
N ARG A 2 8.81 7.09 -1.60
CA ARG A 2 7.56 6.37 -1.88
C ARG A 2 7.82 4.89 -2.08
N LEU A 3 6.86 4.04 -1.71
CA LEU A 3 6.92 2.63 -2.05
C LEU A 3 6.69 2.46 -3.56
N SER A 4 7.54 1.65 -4.18
CA SER A 4 7.58 1.42 -5.62
C SER A 4 7.79 -0.06 -5.90
N TYR A 5 6.87 -0.61 -6.69
CA TYR A 5 6.75 -2.03 -6.96
C TYR A 5 7.11 -2.31 -8.42
N PRO A 6 8.32 -2.83 -8.69
CA PRO A 6 8.68 -3.21 -10.05
C PRO A 6 7.84 -4.40 -10.50
N CYS A 7 7.26 -4.27 -11.69
CA CYS A 7 6.40 -5.26 -12.33
C CYS A 7 6.97 -5.60 -13.70
N GLU A 8 7.14 -6.89 -13.99
CA GLU A 8 7.57 -7.36 -15.30
C GLU A 8 6.45 -7.13 -16.32
N VAL A 9 6.81 -6.60 -17.49
CA VAL A 9 5.85 -6.32 -18.57
C VAL A 9 5.88 -7.45 -19.59
N SER A 10 4.70 -7.97 -19.91
CA SER A 10 4.52 -8.89 -21.04
C SER A 10 3.22 -8.58 -21.78
N ARG A 11 2.97 -9.30 -22.88
CA ARG A 11 1.72 -9.21 -23.63
C ARG A 11 1.16 -10.61 -23.84
N ASP A 12 -0.16 -10.70 -23.71
CA ASP A 12 -0.87 -11.90 -24.09
C ASP A 12 -0.80 -12.08 -25.63
N PRO A 13 -0.39 -13.25 -26.13
CA PRO A 13 -0.19 -13.46 -27.57
C PRO A 13 -1.49 -13.55 -28.37
N GLU A 14 -2.63 -13.86 -27.74
CA GLU A 14 -3.92 -14.03 -28.43
C GLU A 14 -4.69 -12.70 -28.48
N SER A 15 -4.82 -12.03 -27.35
CA SER A 15 -5.57 -10.78 -27.19
C SER A 15 -4.73 -9.52 -27.41
N GLY A 16 -3.40 -9.62 -27.29
CA GLY A 16 -2.49 -8.47 -27.33
C GLY A 16 -2.50 -7.60 -26.06
N GLN A 17 -3.28 -7.99 -25.04
CA GLN A 17 -3.42 -7.28 -23.77
C GLN A 17 -2.08 -7.19 -23.02
N VAL A 18 -1.83 -6.05 -22.39
CA VAL A 18 -0.64 -5.85 -21.56
C VAL A 18 -0.85 -6.52 -20.20
N ILE A 19 0.14 -7.29 -19.76
CA ILE A 19 0.16 -7.98 -18.48
C ILE A 19 1.31 -7.40 -17.65
N LEU A 20 1.00 -7.01 -16.41
CA LEU A 20 1.98 -6.66 -15.39
C LEU A 20 2.03 -7.75 -14.32
N GLU A 21 3.22 -8.30 -14.08
CA GLU A 21 3.48 -9.23 -12.99
C GLU A 21 4.32 -8.56 -11.90
N CYS A 22 3.73 -8.30 -10.75
CA CYS A 22 4.47 -7.92 -9.55
C CYS A 22 4.84 -9.17 -8.76
N LYS A 23 6.14 -9.44 -8.59
CA LYS A 23 6.59 -10.62 -7.83
C LYS A 23 6.33 -10.50 -6.34
N ASN A 24 6.22 -9.28 -5.82
CA ASN A 24 6.10 -9.03 -4.39
C ASN A 24 5.40 -7.68 -4.11
N PRO A 25 4.10 -7.67 -3.75
CA PRO A 25 3.24 -8.82 -3.48
C PRO A 25 2.87 -9.54 -4.80
N SER A 26 2.94 -10.87 -4.82
CA SER A 26 2.60 -11.69 -5.99
C SER A 26 1.23 -11.29 -6.58
N ALA A 27 1.23 -10.49 -7.64
CA ALA A 27 0.03 -9.85 -8.20
C ALA A 27 0.14 -9.74 -9.73
N PHE A 28 -1.01 -9.86 -10.38
CA PHE A 28 -1.14 -9.76 -11.84
C PHE A 28 -2.23 -8.75 -12.17
N ALA A 29 -1.90 -7.81 -13.06
CA ALA A 29 -2.83 -6.80 -13.54
C ALA A 29 -2.82 -6.75 -15.07
N PHE A 30 -3.93 -6.29 -15.64
CA PHE A 30 -4.18 -6.38 -17.06
C PHE A 30 -4.68 -5.05 -17.61
N GLY A 31 -4.36 -4.77 -18.88
CA GLY A 31 -4.91 -3.58 -19.53
C GLY A 31 -4.68 -3.56 -21.04
N ASP A 32 -5.56 -2.84 -21.74
CA ASP A 32 -5.45 -2.64 -23.20
C ASP A 32 -4.22 -1.77 -23.58
N SER A 33 -3.68 -1.05 -22.60
CA SER A 33 -2.45 -0.28 -22.68
C SER A 33 -1.60 -0.49 -21.43
N LEU A 34 -0.33 -0.06 -21.49
CA LEU A 34 0.55 -0.08 -20.31
C LEU A 34 -0.02 0.79 -19.18
N GLU A 35 -0.51 1.99 -19.51
CA GLU A 35 -1.14 2.89 -18.53
C GLU A 35 -2.35 2.25 -17.86
N ALA A 36 -3.22 1.57 -18.63
CA ALA A 36 -4.38 0.88 -18.07
C ALA A 36 -3.96 -0.25 -17.12
N ALA A 37 -2.95 -1.04 -17.49
CA ALA A 37 -2.42 -2.10 -16.64
C ALA A 37 -1.73 -1.56 -15.37
N GLU A 38 -1.05 -0.42 -15.46
CA GLU A 38 -0.45 0.26 -14.30
C GLU A 38 -1.51 0.79 -13.33
N MET A 39 -2.60 1.38 -13.85
CA MET A 39 -3.74 1.81 -13.03
C MET A 39 -4.42 0.64 -12.33
N ASP A 40 -4.61 -0.48 -13.05
CA ASP A 40 -5.16 -1.71 -12.49
C ASP A 40 -4.23 -2.29 -11.41
N MET A 41 -2.93 -2.37 -11.68
CA MET A 41 -1.92 -2.82 -10.71
C MET A 41 -1.88 -1.93 -9.47
N HIS A 42 -1.94 -0.60 -9.61
CA HIS A 42 -1.96 0.32 -8.47
C HIS A 42 -3.16 0.03 -7.57
N SER A 43 -4.34 -0.14 -8.17
CA SER A 43 -5.57 -0.50 -7.47
C SER A 43 -5.43 -1.85 -6.75
N LEU A 44 -4.92 -2.87 -7.46
CA LEU A 44 -4.71 -4.21 -6.93
C LEU A 44 -3.71 -4.23 -5.77
N LEU A 45 -2.63 -3.45 -5.83
CA LEU A 45 -1.67 -3.32 -4.73
C LEU A 45 -2.36 -2.84 -3.44
N LEU A 46 -3.32 -1.92 -3.53
CA LEU A 46 -4.07 -1.46 -2.35
C LEU A 46 -5.01 -2.52 -1.78
N ASP A 47 -5.56 -3.40 -2.63
CA ASP A 47 -6.32 -4.56 -2.17
C ASP A 47 -5.41 -5.57 -1.49
N CYS A 48 -4.25 -5.88 -2.09
CA CYS A 48 -3.26 -6.74 -1.47
C CYS A 48 -2.80 -6.20 -0.10
N VAL A 49 -2.69 -4.88 0.10
CA VAL A 49 -2.40 -4.31 1.43
C VAL A 49 -3.50 -4.70 2.42
N ALA A 50 -4.77 -4.61 2.04
CA ALA A 50 -5.88 -4.97 2.91
C ALA A 50 -5.84 -6.47 3.26
N ASP A 51 -5.63 -7.34 2.26
CA ASP A 51 -5.54 -8.79 2.44
C ASP A 51 -4.39 -9.17 3.39
N TYR A 52 -3.21 -8.57 3.21
CA TYR A 52 -2.06 -8.81 4.09
C TYR A 52 -2.37 -8.40 5.53
N VAL A 53 -3.04 -7.27 5.73
CA VAL A 53 -3.43 -6.79 7.07
C VAL A 53 -4.45 -7.73 7.72
N ASP A 54 -5.45 -8.18 6.97
CA ASP A 54 -6.48 -9.11 7.46
C ASP A 54 -5.87 -10.47 7.82
N GLU A 55 -4.83 -10.91 7.09
CA GLU A 55 -4.04 -12.10 7.40
C GLU A 55 -3.01 -11.89 8.52
N GLY A 56 -2.84 -10.67 9.02
CA GLY A 56 -1.84 -10.33 10.03
C GLY A 56 -0.38 -10.44 9.53
N LYS A 57 -0.16 -10.24 8.23
CA LYS A 57 1.14 -10.28 7.55
C LYS A 57 1.64 -8.89 7.18
N ILE A 58 2.95 -8.69 7.28
CA ILE A 58 3.59 -7.45 6.86
C ILE A 58 3.55 -7.34 5.33
N PHE A 59 2.96 -6.25 4.83
CA PHE A 59 2.98 -5.95 3.41
C PHE A 59 4.40 -5.54 2.97
N PRO A 60 4.89 -6.00 1.81
CA PRO A 60 6.24 -5.72 1.36
C PRO A 60 6.53 -4.23 1.19
N THR A 61 7.62 -3.72 1.78
CA THR A 61 8.08 -2.34 1.63
C THR A 61 9.24 -2.27 0.62
N THR A 62 8.91 -2.12 -0.67
CA THR A 62 9.91 -2.00 -1.74
C THR A 62 10.03 -0.56 -2.25
N VAL A 63 11.25 -0.19 -2.61
CA VAL A 63 11.65 1.11 -3.19
C VAL A 63 12.64 0.86 -4.35
N LYS A 64 12.56 -0.33 -4.94
CA LYS A 64 13.49 -0.80 -5.96
C LYS A 64 13.25 -0.08 -7.27
N ARG A 65 14.33 0.25 -7.97
CA ARG A 65 14.27 0.73 -9.34
C ARG A 65 13.91 -0.43 -10.29
N PRO A 66 13.13 -0.18 -11.34
CA PRO A 66 12.79 -1.20 -12.32
C PRO A 66 14.01 -1.58 -13.15
N LYS A 67 14.07 -2.85 -13.57
CA LYS A 67 15.02 -3.36 -14.58
C LYS A 67 14.55 -3.03 -16.00
N LYS A 68 15.36 -3.39 -17.00
CA LYS A 68 15.14 -3.10 -18.43
C LYS A 68 13.76 -3.49 -18.99
N ASN A 69 13.09 -4.50 -18.41
CA ASN A 69 11.76 -4.99 -18.84
C ASN A 69 10.70 -4.86 -17.74
N GLU A 70 10.94 -4.00 -16.75
CA GLU A 70 10.00 -3.75 -15.66
C GLU A 70 9.49 -2.31 -15.75
N VAL A 71 8.28 -2.09 -15.25
CA VAL A 71 7.77 -0.77 -14.89
C VAL A 71 7.55 -0.70 -13.39
N SER A 72 7.72 0.48 -12.81
CA SER A 72 7.52 0.68 -11.38
C SER A 72 6.15 1.27 -11.12
N VAL A 73 5.30 0.51 -10.45
CA VAL A 73 4.00 1.01 -9.96
C VAL A 73 4.22 1.62 -8.59
N GLU A 74 4.05 2.94 -8.49
CA GLU A 74 4.31 3.70 -7.26
C GLU A 74 3.04 3.96 -6.46
N LEU A 75 3.13 3.78 -5.15
CA LEU A 75 2.13 4.30 -4.23
C LEU A 75 2.38 5.80 -3.99
N THR A 76 1.30 6.56 -3.83
CA THR A 76 1.39 7.97 -3.42
C THR A 76 2.07 8.09 -2.05
N ALA A 77 2.50 9.30 -1.69
CA ALA A 77 3.09 9.55 -0.38
C ALA A 77 2.12 9.20 0.77
N SER A 78 0.84 9.53 0.63
CA SER A 78 -0.18 9.19 1.63
C SER A 78 -0.41 7.68 1.75
N GLU A 79 -0.46 6.95 0.63
CA GLU A 79 -0.61 5.49 0.63
C GLU A 79 0.62 4.82 1.23
N THR A 80 1.82 5.29 0.89
CA THR A 80 3.08 4.82 1.48
C THR A 80 3.05 4.93 3.00
N VAL A 81 2.71 6.10 3.55
CA VAL A 81 2.61 6.30 5.01
C VAL A 81 1.56 5.37 5.61
N LYS A 82 0.46 5.14 4.90
CA LYS A 82 -0.62 4.27 5.36
C LYS A 82 -0.20 2.79 5.41
N VAL A 83 0.51 2.30 4.40
CA VAL A 83 1.11 0.95 4.41
C VAL A 83 2.06 0.80 5.58
N LEU A 84 2.94 1.78 5.82
CA LEU A 84 3.89 1.75 6.94
C LEU A 84 3.16 1.75 8.30
N PHE A 85 2.09 2.53 8.43
CA PHE A 85 1.22 2.51 9.61
C PHE A 85 0.59 1.13 9.83
N LEU A 86 0.00 0.54 8.80
CA LEU A 86 -0.64 -0.78 8.88
C LEU A 86 0.36 -1.88 9.24
N ASN A 87 1.53 -1.89 8.60
CA ASN A 87 2.63 -2.78 8.97
C ASN A 87 3.04 -2.59 10.44
N SER A 88 3.12 -1.34 10.92
CA SER A 88 3.46 -1.07 12.33
C SER A 88 2.43 -1.62 13.31
N MET A 89 1.15 -1.67 12.95
CA MET A 89 0.12 -2.28 13.78
C MET A 89 0.36 -3.78 13.92
N ILE A 90 0.75 -4.45 12.83
CA ILE A 90 1.04 -5.88 12.82
C ILE A 90 2.29 -6.17 13.64
N GLU A 91 3.39 -5.43 13.40
CA GLU A 91 4.66 -5.57 14.14
C GLU A 91 4.47 -5.45 15.65
N THR A 92 3.65 -4.48 16.07
CA THR A 92 3.44 -4.16 17.49
C THR A 92 2.21 -4.83 18.08
N ARG A 93 1.49 -5.65 17.29
CA ARG A 93 0.23 -6.30 17.64
C ARG A 93 -0.83 -5.30 18.17
N THR A 94 -0.81 -4.08 17.65
CA THR A 94 -1.73 -3.01 18.03
C THR A 94 -3.10 -3.27 17.41
N LYS A 95 -4.13 -3.38 18.25
CA LYS A 95 -5.51 -3.64 17.81
C LYS A 95 -6.22 -2.35 17.39
N PRO A 96 -7.18 -2.41 16.44
CA PRO A 96 -7.99 -1.26 16.03
C PRO A 96 -8.66 -0.51 17.21
N ILE A 97 -9.10 -1.23 18.24
CA ILE A 97 -9.73 -0.61 19.42
C ILE A 97 -8.75 0.25 20.23
N GLN A 98 -7.46 -0.06 20.21
CA GLN A 98 -6.43 0.75 20.87
C GLN A 98 -6.19 2.04 20.08
N ILE A 99 -6.22 1.97 18.75
CA ILE A 99 -6.18 3.14 17.87
C ILE A 99 -7.39 4.05 18.14
N ALA A 100 -8.60 3.49 18.19
CA ALA A 100 -9.82 4.24 18.50
C ALA A 100 -9.72 5.00 19.83
N ARG A 101 -9.28 4.29 20.89
CA ARG A 101 -9.14 4.85 22.24
C ARG A 101 -8.08 5.95 22.30
N ARG A 102 -6.90 5.75 21.67
CA ARG A 102 -5.82 6.74 21.69
C ARG A 102 -6.15 7.98 20.86
N LEU A 103 -6.87 7.83 19.75
CA LEU A 103 -7.29 8.95 18.91
C LEU A 103 -8.54 9.66 19.44
N GLY A 104 -9.31 9.02 20.33
CA GLY A 104 -10.59 9.53 20.83
C GLY A 104 -11.68 9.55 19.76
N VAL A 105 -11.68 8.60 18.82
CA VAL A 105 -12.60 8.57 17.67
C VAL A 105 -13.49 7.34 17.66
N ALA A 106 -14.62 7.44 16.96
CA ALA A 106 -15.58 6.36 16.80
C ALA A 106 -15.00 5.19 15.96
N LYS A 107 -15.57 3.99 16.13
CA LYS A 107 -15.17 2.77 15.41
C LYS A 107 -15.18 2.95 13.88
N GLN A 108 -16.20 3.63 13.35
CA GLN A 108 -16.33 3.89 11.91
C GLN A 108 -15.16 4.71 11.37
N GLU A 109 -14.70 5.71 12.13
CA GLU A 109 -13.55 6.53 11.74
C GLU A 109 -12.26 5.72 11.77
N VAL A 110 -12.09 4.81 12.74
CA VAL A 110 -10.96 3.87 12.73
C VAL A 110 -11.01 2.96 11.51
N THR A 111 -12.16 2.38 11.18
CA THR A 111 -12.28 1.54 9.96
C THR A 111 -11.84 2.30 8.71
N ARG A 112 -12.18 3.60 8.61
CA ARG A 112 -11.71 4.46 7.50
C ARG A 112 -10.20 4.74 7.55
N ILE A 113 -9.63 4.91 8.74
CA ILE A 113 -8.18 5.07 8.93
C ILE A 113 -7.43 3.79 8.57
N LEU A 114 -8.01 2.61 8.80
CA LEU A 114 -7.35 1.33 8.49
C LEU A 114 -7.48 0.92 7.02
N ASN A 115 -8.48 1.42 6.29
CA ASN A 115 -8.70 1.05 4.89
C ASN A 115 -7.63 1.69 3.96
N PRO A 116 -6.78 0.92 3.25
CA PRO A 116 -5.71 1.46 2.40
C PRO A 116 -6.17 2.43 1.32
N ARG A 117 -7.37 2.23 0.75
CA ARG A 117 -7.95 3.05 -0.32
C ARG A 117 -8.49 4.39 0.14
N GLN A 118 -8.78 4.52 1.43
CA GLN A 118 -9.42 5.72 1.97
C GLN A 118 -8.39 6.81 2.28
N LYS A 119 -8.64 8.03 1.82
CA LYS A 119 -7.75 9.17 2.13
C LYS A 119 -7.81 9.51 3.62
N THR A 120 -6.66 9.64 4.26
CA THR A 120 -6.55 10.02 5.67
C THR A 120 -5.58 11.19 5.79
N LYS A 121 -5.96 12.21 6.57
CA LYS A 121 -5.10 13.37 6.83
C LYS A 121 -3.80 12.90 7.50
N ILE A 122 -2.68 13.54 7.14
CA ILE A 122 -1.37 13.16 7.66
C ILE A 122 -1.30 13.28 9.18
N ASP A 123 -1.87 14.34 9.76
CA ASP A 123 -1.93 14.54 11.23
C ASP A 123 -2.69 13.41 11.95
N THR A 124 -3.70 12.82 11.29
CA THR A 124 -4.42 11.66 11.83
C THR A 124 -3.57 10.41 11.76
N LEU A 125 -2.84 10.20 10.65
CA LEU A 125 -1.91 9.09 10.50
C LEU A 125 -0.75 9.19 11.49
N GLU A 126 -0.20 10.38 11.72
CA GLU A 126 0.88 10.61 12.69
C GLU A 126 0.46 10.17 14.10
N ARG A 127 -0.69 10.66 14.59
CA ARG A 127 -1.23 10.22 15.90
C ARG A 127 -1.55 8.72 15.93
N ALA A 128 -1.99 8.14 14.82
CA ALA A 128 -2.25 6.70 14.73
C ALA A 128 -0.95 5.87 14.76
N ILE A 129 0.14 6.37 14.16
CA ILE A 129 1.47 5.75 14.22
C ILE A 129 2.06 5.87 15.63
N GLU A 130 1.89 7.01 16.30
CA GLU A 130 2.26 7.14 17.72
C GLU A 130 1.44 6.19 18.60
N ALA A 131 0.20 5.90 18.21
CA ALA A 131 -0.65 4.91 18.86
C ALA A 131 -0.11 3.47 18.76
N THR A 132 0.78 3.18 17.80
CA THR A 132 1.52 1.90 17.72
C THR A 132 2.87 1.92 18.45
N GLY A 133 3.27 3.05 19.04
CA GLY A 133 4.56 3.22 19.70
C GLY A 133 5.72 3.52 18.72
N LYS A 134 5.39 3.87 17.47
CA LYS A 134 6.35 4.32 16.46
C LYS A 134 6.24 5.84 16.29
N LYS A 135 7.07 6.42 15.42
CA LYS A 135 7.03 7.85 15.08
C LYS A 135 7.11 8.03 13.57
N LEU A 136 6.32 8.96 13.04
CA LEU A 136 6.44 9.39 11.65
C LEU A 136 7.61 10.39 11.53
N ILE A 137 8.54 10.14 10.62
CA ILE A 137 9.67 11.02 10.31
C ILE A 137 9.71 11.21 8.80
N TYR A 138 9.85 12.45 8.35
CA TYR A 138 9.96 12.78 6.94
C TYR A 138 11.04 13.84 6.70
N SER A 139 11.61 13.81 5.50
CA SER A 139 12.53 14.81 4.98
C SER A 139 12.13 15.17 3.55
N VAL A 140 12.42 16.40 3.16
CA VAL A 140 12.34 16.87 1.77
C VAL A 140 13.76 16.81 1.22
N VAL A 141 13.93 16.16 0.08
CA VAL A 141 15.21 15.96 -0.61
C VAL A 141 15.15 16.52 -2.02
#